data_AF-A0A6I9NA89-F1
#
_entry.id   AF-A0A6I9NA89-F1
#
_cell.length_a   1.000
_cell.length_b   1.000
_cell.length_c   1.000
_cell.angle_alpha   90.00
_cell.angle_beta   90.00
_cell.angle_gamma   90.00
#
_symmetry.space_group_name_H-M   'P 1'
#
loop_
_entity.id
_entity.type
_entity.pdbx_description
1 polymer ?
#
loop_
_entity_poly.entity_id
_entity_poly.type
_entity_poly.pdbx_seq_one_letter_code
_entity_poly.pdbx_strand_id
1 'polypeptide(L)'
;MGFFQKLGLLLWKNITYRRRNKIQLIIELLWPLFLFVILIAVRHSHPPYKQSQCHFPNKALPSAGTLPWIQGIICNINNPCFQSPTPGETVGQVGNFDNSM
;
A
#
# COMPACT_ATOMS: atom_id res chain seq x y z
N MET A 1 26.64 -49.17 18.72
CA MET A 1 25.46 -48.74 17.92
C MET A 1 25.48 -47.22 17.80
N GLY A 2 25.69 -46.71 16.59
CA GLY A 2 25.92 -45.27 16.36
C GLY A 2 24.65 -44.45 16.50
N PHE A 3 24.76 -43.23 17.02
CA PHE A 3 23.67 -42.25 17.16
C PHE A 3 22.88 -42.05 15.86
N PHE A 4 23.57 -41.96 14.72
CA PHE A 4 22.97 -41.78 13.39
C PHE A 4 22.04 -42.92 12.96
N GLN A 5 22.34 -44.17 13.35
CA GLN A 5 21.47 -45.31 13.04
C GLN A 5 20.14 -45.20 13.79
N LYS A 6 20.18 -44.77 15.07
CA LYS A 6 18.97 -44.54 15.87
C LYS A 6 18.15 -43.37 15.32
N LEU A 7 18.82 -42.29 14.89
CA LEU A 7 18.17 -41.10 14.32
C LEU A 7 17.47 -41.41 12.98
N GLY A 8 18.13 -42.17 12.09
CA GLY A 8 17.53 -42.62 10.84
C GLY A 8 16.28 -43.47 11.04
N LEU A 9 16.29 -44.40 12.00
CA LEU A 9 15.14 -45.25 12.35
C LEU A 9 13.96 -44.41 12.88
N LEU A 10 14.25 -43.37 13.66
CA LEU A 10 13.27 -42.42 14.19
C LEU A 10 12.61 -41.59 13.08
N LEU A 11 13.40 -41.06 12.14
CA LEU A 11 12.89 -40.33 10.98
C LEU A 11 12.06 -41.25 10.07
N TRP A 12 12.53 -42.46 9.80
CA TRP A 12 11.79 -43.45 9.02
C TRP A 12 10.43 -43.78 9.64
N LYS A 13 10.38 -43.95 10.97
CA LYS A 13 9.13 -44.15 11.71
C LYS A 13 8.17 -42.98 11.51
N ASN A 14 8.65 -41.74 11.67
CA ASN A 14 7.82 -40.53 11.52
C ASN A 14 7.32 -40.35 10.07
N ILE A 15 8.17 -40.59 9.09
CA ILE A 15 7.80 -40.51 7.66
C ILE A 15 6.78 -41.60 7.32
N THR A 16 6.99 -42.83 7.77
CA THR A 16 6.06 -43.94 7.53
C THR A 16 4.70 -43.68 8.18
N TYR A 17 4.68 -43.08 9.36
CA TYR A 17 3.45 -42.69 10.06
C TYR A 17 2.66 -41.63 9.27
N ARG A 18 3.33 -40.55 8.82
CA ARG A 18 2.72 -39.53 7.92
C ARG A 18 2.26 -40.12 6.59
N ARG A 19 3.01 -41.05 5.99
CA ARG A 19 2.65 -41.71 4.73
C ARG A 19 1.41 -42.60 4.85
N ARG A 20 1.18 -43.21 6.02
CA ARG A 20 -0.01 -44.02 6.29
C ARG A 20 -1.25 -43.14 6.54
N ASN A 21 -1.09 -41.97 7.14
CA ASN A 21 -2.18 -41.01 7.33
C ASN A 21 -2.32 -40.04 6.14
N LYS A 22 -2.75 -40.57 4.99
CA LYS A 22 -2.86 -39.79 3.73
C LYS A 22 -3.77 -38.56 3.84
N ILE A 23 -4.85 -38.67 4.61
CA ILE A 23 -5.84 -37.59 4.76
C ILE A 23 -5.21 -36.39 5.47
N GLN A 24 -4.54 -36.62 6.60
CA GLN A 24 -3.87 -35.55 7.34
C GLN A 24 -2.76 -34.88 6.51
N LEU A 25 -1.99 -35.66 5.74
CA LEU A 25 -0.94 -35.12 4.88
C LEU A 25 -1.52 -34.24 3.75
N ILE A 26 -2.65 -34.62 3.16
CA ILE A 26 -3.34 -33.83 2.14
C ILE A 26 -3.85 -32.52 2.75
N ILE A 27 -4.48 -32.56 3.93
CA ILE A 27 -4.97 -31.35 4.61
C ILE A 27 -3.80 -30.43 4.97
N GLU A 28 -2.70 -30.97 5.51
CA GLU A 28 -1.51 -30.19 5.86
C GLU A 28 -0.87 -29.51 4.65
N LEU A 29 -0.95 -30.11 3.46
CA LEU A 29 -0.45 -29.52 2.21
C LEU A 29 -1.44 -28.52 1.58
N LEU A 30 -2.73 -28.83 1.59
CA LEU A 30 -3.76 -27.97 0.98
C LEU A 30 -4.05 -26.74 1.83
N TRP A 31 -3.93 -26.83 3.15
CA TRP A 31 -4.17 -25.72 4.07
C TRP A 31 -3.34 -24.45 3.75
N PRO A 32 -2.00 -24.49 3.64
CA PRO A 32 -1.23 -23.31 3.27
C PRO A 32 -1.56 -22.81 1.86
N LEU A 33 -1.80 -23.71 0.90
CA LEU A 33 -2.19 -23.33 -0.47
C LEU A 33 -3.52 -22.56 -0.46
N PHE A 34 -4.51 -23.02 0.30
CA PHE A 34 -5.79 -22.36 0.45
C PHE A 34 -5.65 -20.95 1.03
N LEU A 35 -4.84 -20.78 2.08
CA LEU A 35 -4.54 -19.47 2.66
C LEU A 35 -3.89 -18.53 1.64
N PHE A 36 -2.94 -19.01 0.84
CA PHE A 36 -2.33 -18.20 -0.21
C PHE A 36 -3.30 -17.79 -1.31
N VAL A 37 -4.19 -18.69 -1.73
CA VAL A 37 -5.23 -18.38 -2.72
C VAL A 37 -6.13 -17.25 -2.22
N ILE A 38 -6.55 -17.28 -0.94
CA ILE A 38 -7.33 -16.19 -0.34
C ILE A 38 -6.54 -14.87 -0.37
N LEU A 39 -5.27 -14.88 0.02
CA LEU A 39 -4.44 -13.67 0.02
C LEU A 39 -4.28 -13.09 -1.39
N ILE A 40 -4.09 -13.93 -2.41
CA ILE A 40 -4.02 -13.52 -3.81
C ILE A 40 -5.36 -12.94 -4.28
N ALA A 41 -6.48 -13.56 -3.92
CA ALA A 41 -7.81 -13.03 -4.24
C ALA A 41 -8.03 -11.65 -3.62
N VAL A 42 -7.69 -11.46 -2.34
CA VAL A 42 -7.77 -10.17 -1.66
C VAL A 42 -6.85 -9.12 -2.31
N ARG A 43 -5.63 -9.53 -2.70
CA ARG A 43 -4.68 -8.68 -3.42
C ARG A 43 -5.24 -8.24 -4.78
N HIS A 44 -5.92 -9.13 -5.50
CA HIS A 44 -6.52 -8.82 -6.79
C HIS A 44 -7.68 -7.82 -6.66
N SER A 45 -8.45 -7.87 -5.57
CA SER A 45 -9.52 -6.90 -5.28
C SER A 45 -9.02 -5.50 -4.95
N HIS A 46 -7.75 -5.35 -4.56
CA HIS A 46 -7.15 -4.07 -4.17
C HIS A 46 -5.92 -3.76 -5.06
N PRO A 47 -6.14 -3.34 -6.33
CA PRO A 47 -5.05 -2.96 -7.20
C PRO A 47 -4.27 -1.77 -6.60
N PRO A 48 -2.95 -1.68 -6.85
CA PRO A 48 -2.15 -0.58 -6.32
C PRO A 48 -2.64 0.75 -6.89
N TYR A 49 -2.98 1.68 -6.01
CA TYR A 49 -3.31 3.04 -6.40
C TYR A 49 -2.03 3.78 -6.79
N LYS A 50 -1.90 4.16 -8.06
CA LYS A 50 -0.77 4.97 -8.54
C LYS A 50 -1.09 6.45 -8.37
N GLN A 51 -0.37 7.13 -7.47
CA GLN A 51 -0.36 8.59 -7.40
C GLN A 51 0.82 9.10 -8.21
N SER A 52 0.60 10.03 -9.13
CA SER A 52 1.68 10.80 -9.75
C SER A 52 2.23 11.85 -8.78
N GLN A 53 3.35 12.49 -9.13
CA GLN A 53 3.83 13.66 -8.39
C GLN A 53 2.69 14.68 -8.28
N CYS A 54 2.40 15.10 -7.06
CA CYS A 54 1.25 15.92 -6.71
C CYS A 54 1.72 17.29 -6.23
N HIS A 55 1.26 18.33 -6.91
CA HIS A 55 1.54 19.73 -6.60
C HIS A 55 0.27 20.38 -6.06
N PHE A 56 0.43 21.14 -4.99
CA PHE A 56 -0.67 21.79 -4.30
C PHE A 56 -0.55 23.31 -4.40
N PRO A 57 -1.65 24.03 -4.68
CA PRO A 57 -1.63 25.47 -4.66
C PRO A 57 -1.43 25.95 -3.22
N ASN A 58 -0.65 27.02 -3.03
CA ASN A 58 -0.48 27.64 -1.73
C ASN A 58 -1.80 28.27 -1.23
N LYS A 59 -2.04 28.18 0.09
CA LYS A 59 -3.18 28.83 0.76
C LYS A 59 -2.67 30.03 1.53
N ALA A 60 -3.20 31.20 1.21
CA ALA A 60 -2.89 32.42 1.95
C ALA A 60 -3.53 32.38 3.35
N LEU A 61 -2.77 32.82 4.35
CA LEU A 61 -3.27 33.08 5.70
C LEU A 61 -3.93 34.48 5.74
N PRO A 62 -4.80 34.76 6.72
CA PRO A 62 -5.42 36.09 6.87
C PRO A 62 -4.39 37.24 6.95
N SER A 63 -3.18 36.97 7.42
CA SER A 63 -2.07 37.93 7.50
C SER A 63 -1.52 38.37 6.14
N ALA A 64 -1.72 37.57 5.08
CA ALA A 64 -1.34 37.92 3.71
C ALA A 64 -2.42 38.74 2.98
N GLY A 65 -3.57 38.98 3.63
CA GLY A 65 -4.72 39.72 3.10
C GLY A 65 -6.01 38.92 3.17
N THR A 66 -7.14 39.59 3.37
CA THR A 66 -8.47 38.96 3.49
C THR A 66 -8.97 38.40 2.16
N LEU A 67 -8.73 39.08 1.03
CA LEU A 67 -9.06 38.60 -0.32
C LEU A 67 -8.34 37.31 -0.71
N PRO A 68 -6.98 37.23 -0.69
CA PRO A 68 -6.28 36.00 -1.07
C PRO A 68 -6.57 34.85 -0.10
N TRP A 69 -6.85 35.16 1.17
CA TRP A 69 -7.30 34.17 2.16
C TRP A 69 -8.66 33.55 1.78
N ILE A 70 -9.65 34.39 1.47
CA ILE A 70 -10.99 33.92 1.05
C ILE A 70 -10.89 33.15 -0.28
N GLN A 71 -10.12 33.64 -1.26
CA GLN A 71 -9.89 32.94 -2.52
C GLN A 71 -9.23 31.57 -2.31
N GLY A 72 -8.24 31.47 -1.41
CA GLY A 72 -7.60 30.20 -1.05
C GLY A 72 -8.54 29.18 -0.38
N ILE A 73 -9.56 29.66 0.33
CA ILE A 73 -10.61 28.82 0.91
C ILE A 73 -11.60 28.39 -0.17
N ILE A 74 -12.17 29.34 -0.92
CA ILE A 74 -13.26 29.08 -1.87
C ILE A 74 -12.76 28.29 -3.09
N CYS A 75 -11.66 28.71 -3.71
CA CYS A 75 -11.18 28.13 -4.97
C CYS A 75 -10.50 26.77 -4.79
N ASN A 76 -9.86 26.53 -3.64
CA ASN A 76 -9.04 25.33 -3.40
C ASN A 76 -9.54 24.49 -2.21
N ILE A 77 -10.85 24.46 -1.94
CA ILE A 77 -11.42 23.75 -0.79
C ILE A 77 -11.16 22.23 -0.83
N ASN A 78 -11.20 21.64 -2.04
CA ASN A 78 -11.04 20.20 -2.25
C ASN A 78 -9.58 19.75 -2.36
N ASN A 79 -8.60 20.67 -2.20
CA ASN A 79 -7.17 20.42 -2.39
C ASN A 79 -6.87 19.61 -3.66
N PRO A 80 -7.20 20.13 -4.86
CA PRO A 80 -6.93 19.43 -6.10
C PRO A 80 -5.44 19.17 -6.26
N CYS A 81 -5.12 17.99 -6.76
CA CYS A 81 -3.76 17.55 -7.02
C CYS A 81 -3.37 17.84 -8.46
N PHE A 82 -2.38 18.71 -8.68
CA PHE A 82 -1.87 19.02 -10.01
C PHE A 82 -0.63 18.18 -10.35
N GLN A 83 -0.48 17.78 -11.62
CA GLN A 83 0.68 17.01 -12.06
C GLN A 83 1.93 17.86 -12.28
N SER A 84 1.76 19.17 -12.48
CA SER A 84 2.83 20.14 -12.70
C SER A 84 2.89 21.17 -11.58
N PRO A 85 4.06 21.78 -11.30
CA PRO A 85 4.20 22.80 -10.26
C PRO A 85 3.23 23.95 -10.46
N THR A 86 2.60 24.40 -9.38
CA THR A 86 1.73 25.59 -9.43
C THR A 86 2.59 26.86 -9.43
N PRO A 87 2.12 27.98 -10.01
CA PRO A 87 2.88 29.24 -10.02
C PRO A 87 3.40 29.66 -8.64
N GLY A 88 2.61 29.45 -7.58
CA GLY A 88 2.98 29.74 -6.20
C GLY A 88 4.07 28.83 -5.61
N GLU A 89 4.46 27.75 -6.28
CA GLU A 89 5.62 26.92 -5.91
C GLU A 89 6.93 27.38 -6.58
N THR A 90 6.84 28.29 -7.56
CA THR A 90 8.02 28.82 -8.25
C THR A 90 8.70 29.91 -7.43
N VAL A 91 10.03 30.01 -7.55
CA VAL A 91 10.81 30.99 -6.78
C VAL A 91 10.44 32.40 -7.22
N GLY A 92 10.02 33.23 -6.27
CA GLY A 92 9.69 34.64 -6.52
C GLY A 92 8.23 34.92 -6.88
N GLN A 93 7.38 33.89 -7.09
CA GLN A 93 5.95 34.05 -7.28
C GLN A 93 5.17 33.45 -6.10
N VAL A 94 4.36 34.28 -5.44
CA VAL A 94 3.58 33.89 -4.25
C VAL A 94 2.08 33.77 -4.53
N GLY A 95 1.61 34.22 -5.69
CA GLY A 95 0.20 34.20 -6.08
C GLY A 95 -0.13 33.04 -7.00
N ASN A 96 -1.27 32.39 -6.75
CA ASN A 96 -1.88 31.42 -7.68
C ASN A 96 -3.17 31.97 -8.33
N PHE A 97 -3.58 33.20 -7.99
CA PHE A 97 -4.89 33.78 -8.33
C PHE A 97 -4.81 34.96 -9.30
N ASP A 98 -3.67 35.16 -9.97
CA ASP A 98 -3.45 36.31 -10.87
C ASP A 98 -4.43 36.32 -12.07
N ASN A 99 -5.04 35.17 -12.40
CA ASN A 99 -6.06 35.01 -13.45
C ASN A 99 -7.49 34.84 -12.90
N SER A 100 -7.72 35.12 -11.61
CA SER A 100 -9.04 35.04 -10.98
C SER A 100 -9.76 36.38 -11.11
N MET A 101 -10.43 36.61 -12.24
CA MET A 101 -11.38 37.72 -12.45
C MET A 101 -12.72 37.43 -11.77
#